data_AF-A0A635JBW1-F1
#
_entry.id   AF-A0A635JBW1-F1
#
_cell.length_a   1.000
_cell.length_b   1.000
_cell.length_c   1.000
_cell.angle_alpha   90.00
_cell.angle_beta   90.00
_cell.angle_gamma   90.00
#
_symmetry.space_group_name_H-M   'P 1'
#
loop_
_entity.id
_entity.type
_entity.pdbx_description
1 polymer ?
#
loop_
_entity_poly.entity_id
_entity_poly.type
_entity_poly.pdbx_seq_one_letter_code
_entity_poly.pdbx_strand_id
1 'polypeptide(L)' 'MSKGIIRLHDKLSSGGEVISASSTMIIDGIKAALLNDLVSCPIEGHGVNRIVGTS' A
#
# COMPACT_ATOMS: atom_id res chain seq x y z
N MET A 1 -1.32 12.47 -10.76
CA MET A 1 -0.96 11.27 -9.97
C MET A 1 0.20 10.58 -10.67
N SER A 2 1.30 10.34 -9.97
CA SER A 2 2.36 9.45 -10.43
C SER A 2 1.76 8.06 -10.59
N LYS A 3 1.47 7.66 -11.84
CA LYS A 3 1.11 6.26 -12.12
C LYS A 3 2.28 5.38 -11.66
N GLY A 4 2.01 4.41 -10.80
CA GLY A 4 2.98 3.41 -10.35
C GLY A 4 3.63 3.64 -8.99
N ILE A 5 3.32 4.73 -8.27
CA ILE A 5 3.80 4.90 -6.88
C ILE A 5 2.65 4.61 -5.92
N ILE A 6 2.83 3.59 -5.08
CA ILE A 6 1.94 3.27 -3.97
C ILE A 6 2.49 3.95 -2.71
N ARG A 7 1.65 4.62 -1.95
CA ARG A 7 2.00 5.35 -0.73
C ARG A 7 1.20 4.84 0.46
N LEU A 8 1.67 5.15 1.66
CA LEU A 8 0.91 4.91 2.88
C LEU A 8 -0.49 5.53 2.79
N HIS A 9 -1.52 4.80 3.23
CA HIS A 9 -2.94 5.17 3.14
C HIS A 9 -3.56 5.22 1.74
N ASP A 10 -2.82 4.91 0.67
CA ASP A 10 -3.45 4.74 -0.64
C ASP A 10 -4.46 3.58 -0.59
N LYS A 11 -5.60 3.78 -1.25
CA LYS A 11 -6.72 2.84 -1.24
C LYS A 11 -6.51 1.69 -2.21
N LEU A 12 -6.91 0.49 -1.79
CA LEU A 12 -6.98 -0.68 -2.64
C LEU A 12 -8.31 -0.66 -3.41
N SER A 13 -8.34 -1.30 -4.59
CA SER A 13 -9.57 -1.50 -5.35
C SER A 13 -10.63 -2.32 -4.58
N SER A 14 -10.20 -3.13 -3.62
CA SER A 14 -11.08 -3.87 -2.69
C SER A 14 -11.69 -3.00 -1.58
N GLY A 15 -11.41 -1.69 -1.54
CA GLY A 15 -11.84 -0.77 -0.49
C GLY A 15 -10.93 -0.76 0.75
N GLY A 16 -9.87 -1.56 0.75
CA GLY A 16 -8.83 -1.56 1.78
C GLY A 16 -7.83 -0.42 1.63
N GLU A 17 -6.72 -0.49 2.36
CA GLU A 17 -5.65 0.49 2.27
C GLU A 17 -4.27 -0.05 2.60
N VAL A 18 -3.24 0.69 2.21
CA VAL A 18 -1.86 0.47 2.62
C VAL A 18 -1.67 0.95 4.07
N ILE A 19 -1.18 0.06 4.93
CA ILE A 19 -1.06 0.31 6.38
C ILE A 19 0.39 0.35 6.88
N SER A 20 1.37 -0.01 6.04
CA SER A 20 2.79 0.24 6.33
C SER A 20 3.54 0.74 5.11
N ALA A 21 4.63 1.48 5.36
CA ALA A 21 5.55 1.96 4.34
C ALA A 21 6.97 2.00 4.93
N SER A 22 7.79 1.04 4.52
CA SER A 22 9.15 0.80 5.01
C SER A 22 10.20 1.69 4.34
N SER A 23 9.89 2.26 3.18
CA SER A 23 10.80 3.13 2.42
C SER A 23 11.26 4.36 3.21
N THR A 24 12.39 4.95 2.82
CA THR A 24 12.78 6.31 3.22
C THR A 24 12.36 7.36 2.19
N MET A 25 11.83 6.93 1.04
CA MET A 25 11.35 7.82 -0.03
C MET A 25 10.01 8.45 0.34
N ILE A 26 9.93 9.78 0.19
CA ILE A 26 8.74 10.58 0.48
C ILE A 26 8.24 11.23 -0.81
N ILE A 27 6.97 11.02 -1.13
CA ILE A 27 6.29 11.55 -2.32
C ILE A 27 5.08 12.33 -1.85
N ASP A 28 5.01 13.62 -2.17
CA ASP A 28 3.96 14.54 -1.70
C ASP A 28 3.79 14.53 -0.16
N GLY A 29 4.89 14.37 0.58
CA GLY A 29 4.86 14.31 2.04
C GLY A 29 4.46 12.95 2.64
N ILE A 30 4.19 11.94 1.81
CA ILE A 30 3.78 10.60 2.24
C ILE A 30 4.85 9.57 1.86
N LYS A 31 5.15 8.63 2.76
CA LYS A 31 6.11 7.55 2.50
C LYS A 31 5.61 6.63 1.37
N ALA A 32 6.50 6.30 0.44
CA ALA A 32 6.24 5.26 -0.57
C ALA A 32 6.28 3.87 0.08
N ALA A 33 5.39 2.98 -0.33
CA ALA A 33 5.39 1.58 0.09
C ALA A 33 6.31 0.74 -0.83
N LEU A 34 6.89 -0.32 -0.27
CA LEU A 34 7.75 -1.26 -0.99
C LEU A 34 7.17 -2.67 -0.98
N LEU A 35 7.85 -3.59 -1.69
CA LEU A 35 7.59 -5.01 -1.56
C LEU A 35 7.65 -5.43 -0.08
N ASN A 36 6.69 -6.27 0.34
CA ASN A 36 6.47 -6.75 1.70
C ASN A 36 5.90 -5.75 2.71
N ASP A 37 5.63 -4.49 2.33
CA ASP A 37 4.78 -3.63 3.15
C ASP A 37 3.35 -4.17 3.25
N LEU A 38 2.65 -3.77 4.31
CA LEU A 38 1.37 -4.32 4.69
C LEU A 38 0.21 -3.50 4.13
N VAL A 39 -0.85 -4.22 3.80
CA VAL A 39 -2.15 -3.69 3.41
C VAL A 39 -3.24 -4.36 4.24
N SER A 40 -4.33 -3.65 4.49
CA SER A 40 -5.53 -4.20 5.13
C SER A 40 -6.66 -4.28 4.12
N CYS A 41 -7.26 -5.46 3.94
CA CYS A 41 -8.39 -5.68 3.05
C CYS A 41 -9.65 -6.01 3.88
N PRO A 42 -10.77 -5.27 3.70
CA PRO A 42 -11.99 -5.46 4.48
C PRO A 42 -12.82 -6.67 4.05
N ILE A 43 -12.46 -7.33 2.94
CA ILE A 43 -13.14 -8.54 2.46
C ILE A 43 -12.92 -9.67 3.48
N GLU A 44 -14.01 -10.32 3.89
CA GLU A 44 -13.98 -11.43 4.84
C GLU A 44 -13.00 -12.53 4.37
N GLY A 45 -12.10 -12.96 5.26
CA GLY A 45 -11.06 -13.93 4.96
C GLY A 45 -9.78 -13.37 4.33
N HIS A 46 -9.72 -12.09 3.93
CA HIS A 46 -8.49 -11.48 3.38
C HIS A 46 -7.61 -10.88 4.49
N GLY A 47 -8.14 -9.92 5.26
CA GLY A 47 -7.43 -9.29 6.36
C GLY A 47 -6.14 -8.58 5.96
N VAL A 48 -5.12 -8.68 6.82
CA VAL A 48 -3.81 -8.04 6.62
C VAL A 48 -2.91 -8.91 5.73
N ASN A 49 -2.42 -8.35 4.63
CA ASN A 49 -1.55 -9.01 3.66
C ASN A 49 -0.33 -8.16 3.28
N ARG A 50 0.61 -8.76 2.55
CA ARG A 50 1.82 -8.09 2.04
C ARG A 50 1.67 -7.69 0.58
N ILE A 51 2.30 -6.57 0.19
CA ILE A 51 2.53 -6.22 -1.22
C ILE A 51 3.53 -7.23 -1.80
N VAL A 52 3.11 -7.96 -2.83
CA VAL A 52 3.92 -9.01 -3.49
C VAL A 52 4.43 -8.62 -4.88
N GLY A 53 3.98 -7.49 -5.42
CA GLY A 53 4.40 -7.01 -6.74
C GLY A 53 3.57 -5.82 -7.21
N THR A 54 3.98 -5.24 -8.33
CA THR A 54 3.27 -4.16 -9.03
C THR A 54 3.10 -4.56 -10.49
N SER A 55 1.95 -4.25 -11.10
CA SER A 55 1.66 -4.49 -12.53
C SER A 55 1.66 -3.19 -13.32
#